data_AF-C5DZQ5-F1
#
_entry.id   AF-C5DZQ5-F1
#
_cell.length_a   1.000
_cell.length_b   1.000
_cell.length_c   1.000
_cell.angle_alpha   90.00
_cell.angle_beta   90.00
_cell.angle_gamma   90.00
#
_symmetry.space_group_name_H-M   'P 1'
#
loop_
_entity.id
_entity.type
_entity.pdbx_description
1 polymer ?
#
loop_
_entity_poly.entity_id
_entity_poly.type
_entity_poly.pdbx_seq_one_letter_code
_entity_poly.pdbx_strand_id
1 'polypeptide(L)'
;MSKTQSIGHLPPSTGSDVSRSEPQWSWKEDNDEDTGIAEKPHTVTSADTYSSGSVGSGEDEVELDRALTSYFDVADAMRIQTNEGSRGQIKLEDSESGNEEGAKEYDGNDLDDDDNLKKVFTNHSTGEIDLPPDGGYGWVVTLCVFLVMFSTWGCNSGFGIFLAFYLKSGAFAGANKFDYATIAGITVACGQGFAPFVVVCYRVIGCKPTMLIGTVFMFAGFLMASFAKSLWELYLTQGLLVGLSISFSYVPATVVLPGWFLKKRAYAIGISYMGTGCGGVTYGLAVNKMINNSHSTRWALRVLCISCTCSMLVAIALLKQRNPLPITGIKRWGPIWEQFKIVFNIKVAKNPISLTIAIWFGFSLFGYNLMMYTLSSYAQARGLSAHDGSTLTAITNAAQVVGRPIMGLLGDRFGRTNTTIVLSALLTIFLFAFWIPSHTFVQLIFFCICMGSCVGVAQVMVTVLIADLVGPEAFLASWAFANAGPAPYLLCCEIIAQALVTNSKSSPYLHTQCYGGACFAISLILIFILRERAVRLKLGKMAEQEGVGFNGKNDIEVHSDVNFTHDYSSLLGKSPTKYLRRLTYPMRI
;
A
#
# COMPACT_ATOMS: atom_id res chain seq x y z
N MET A 1 -68.16 9.00 -45.03
CA MET A 1 -68.11 8.48 -43.64
C MET A 1 -67.53 9.62 -42.79
N SER A 2 -68.22 10.27 -41.84
CA SER A 2 -69.03 9.80 -40.68
C SER A 2 -68.16 9.19 -39.58
N LYS A 3 -68.18 9.60 -38.29
CA LYS A 3 -68.86 10.70 -37.53
C LYS A 3 -68.12 10.90 -36.17
N THR A 4 -68.42 11.83 -35.23
CA THR A 4 -68.61 13.31 -35.24
C THR A 4 -68.92 13.79 -33.80
N GLN A 5 -68.26 14.88 -33.32
CA GLN A 5 -68.51 15.61 -32.03
C GLN A 5 -68.24 14.83 -30.71
N SER A 6 -67.93 15.40 -29.53
CA SER A 6 -67.76 16.77 -28.95
C SER A 6 -68.86 17.25 -27.96
N ILE A 7 -68.45 17.64 -26.73
CA ILE A 7 -69.21 18.35 -25.65
C ILE A 7 -70.36 17.51 -25.01
N GLY A 8 -70.69 17.56 -23.71
CA GLY A 8 -70.12 18.22 -22.51
C GLY A 8 -71.17 18.31 -21.38
N HIS A 9 -70.86 18.81 -20.17
CA HIS A 9 -71.68 19.72 -19.32
C HIS A 9 -71.13 19.92 -17.87
N LEU A 10 -71.50 21.06 -17.26
CA LEU A 10 -71.15 21.64 -15.94
C LEU A 10 -72.32 22.56 -15.49
N PRO A 11 -72.32 23.19 -14.27
CA PRO A 11 -71.78 22.78 -12.97
C PRO A 11 -72.93 22.58 -11.94
N PRO A 12 -73.41 23.49 -11.01
CA PRO A 12 -72.89 24.74 -10.40
C PRO A 12 -72.89 24.82 -8.83
N SER A 13 -71.89 25.51 -8.25
CA SER A 13 -71.91 26.27 -6.96
C SER A 13 -72.13 25.51 -5.62
N THR A 14 -71.68 25.97 -4.43
CA THR A 14 -71.06 27.23 -3.94
C THR A 14 -69.76 26.95 -3.14
N GLY A 15 -68.70 27.76 -3.14
CA GLY A 15 -68.48 28.96 -2.27
C GLY A 15 -67.68 28.59 -0.99
N SER A 16 -66.68 29.32 -0.47
CA SER A 16 -66.12 30.66 -0.78
C SER A 16 -64.60 30.76 -0.44
N ASP A 17 -64.00 31.94 -0.64
CA ASP A 17 -62.55 32.24 -0.63
C ASP A 17 -61.83 32.23 0.75
N VAL A 18 -60.49 32.09 0.74
CA VAL A 18 -59.47 33.09 1.20
C VAL A 18 -58.04 32.46 1.15
N SER A 19 -56.98 33.29 1.24
CA SER A 19 -55.61 33.02 0.77
C SER A 19 -54.51 32.80 1.83
N ARG A 20 -53.35 32.30 1.34
CA ARG A 20 -51.93 32.60 1.72
C ARG A 20 -51.16 31.76 2.76
N SER A 21 -49.88 31.57 2.39
CA SER A 21 -48.64 31.39 3.20
C SER A 21 -48.34 30.07 3.93
N GLU A 22 -47.04 29.86 4.13
CA GLU A 22 -46.36 28.67 4.67
C GLU A 22 -46.40 28.58 6.21
N PRO A 23 -46.20 27.40 6.81
CA PRO A 23 -45.90 27.26 8.24
C PRO A 23 -44.47 26.76 8.53
N GLN A 24 -43.66 27.55 9.24
CA GLN A 24 -42.47 27.07 9.98
C GLN A 24 -42.85 26.77 11.45
N TRP A 25 -42.59 25.54 11.92
CA TRP A 25 -42.78 25.12 13.32
C TRP A 25 -41.52 24.28 13.67
N SER A 26 -40.62 24.64 14.57
CA SER A 26 -40.68 25.41 15.83
C SER A 26 -41.50 24.72 16.92
N TRP A 27 -40.79 24.24 17.95
CA TRP A 27 -41.32 23.81 19.25
C TRP A 27 -40.33 24.23 20.34
N LYS A 28 -40.86 24.63 21.50
CA LYS A 28 -40.13 25.20 22.64
C LYS A 28 -40.67 24.61 23.95
N GLU A 29 -39.96 24.84 25.05
CA GLU A 29 -40.16 24.21 26.37
C GLU A 29 -41.57 24.33 26.97
N ASP A 30 -41.91 23.35 27.81
CA ASP A 30 -42.75 23.48 29.02
C ASP A 30 -41.95 22.91 30.21
N ASN A 31 -42.29 23.28 31.45
CA ASN A 31 -41.34 23.31 32.59
C ASN A 31 -41.95 22.80 33.93
N ASP A 32 -41.19 22.94 35.03
CA ASP A 32 -41.58 22.78 36.47
C ASP A 32 -41.80 21.31 36.95
N GLU A 33 -41.52 20.84 38.17
CA GLU A 33 -40.93 21.32 39.46
C GLU A 33 -39.94 20.22 39.99
N ASP A 34 -39.06 20.34 40.99
CA ASP A 34 -38.28 21.42 41.65
C ASP A 34 -37.24 20.75 42.62
N THR A 35 -36.46 21.52 43.37
CA THR A 35 -35.61 21.21 44.56
C THR A 35 -34.18 20.70 44.29
N GLY A 36 -33.16 21.32 44.94
CA GLY A 36 -31.82 20.68 45.07
C GLY A 36 -30.52 21.52 45.04
N ILE A 37 -30.52 22.79 45.51
CA ILE A 37 -29.38 23.56 46.13
C ILE A 37 -27.98 22.84 46.13
N ALA A 38 -26.86 23.40 45.63
CA ALA A 38 -26.38 24.79 45.78
C ALA A 38 -25.46 25.34 44.65
N GLU A 39 -25.65 26.64 44.40
CA GLU A 39 -24.69 27.75 44.23
C GLU A 39 -23.44 27.72 43.29
N LYS A 40 -23.39 28.81 42.51
CA LYS A 40 -22.32 29.42 41.68
C LYS A 40 -21.48 30.42 42.55
N PRO A 41 -20.47 31.22 42.10
CA PRO A 41 -20.31 31.73 40.73
C PRO A 41 -18.89 32.04 40.16
N HIS A 42 -18.96 32.47 38.90
CA HIS A 42 -18.01 33.19 38.03
C HIS A 42 -17.04 34.18 38.70
N THR A 43 -15.89 34.40 38.04
CA THR A 43 -15.54 35.73 37.48
C THR A 43 -14.59 35.63 36.28
N VAL A 44 -14.63 36.63 35.40
CA VAL A 44 -13.57 36.96 34.42
C VAL A 44 -13.20 38.42 34.66
N THR A 45 -11.92 38.71 34.85
CA THR A 45 -11.39 40.08 34.93
C THR A 45 -10.01 40.15 34.29
N SER A 46 -9.76 41.24 33.58
CA SER A 46 -8.51 41.51 32.85
C SER A 46 -7.58 42.43 33.62
N ALA A 47 -6.30 42.36 33.30
CA ALA A 47 -5.21 43.28 33.68
C ALA A 47 -4.83 43.34 35.16
N ASP A 48 -3.53 43.11 35.44
CA ASP A 48 -2.70 44.20 35.97
C ASP A 48 -1.23 44.06 35.53
N THR A 49 -0.36 44.96 35.99
CA THR A 49 0.82 45.42 35.23
C THR A 49 2.18 44.94 35.79
N TYR A 50 3.11 44.60 34.88
CA TYR A 50 4.56 44.35 35.04
C TYR A 50 5.20 44.24 36.45
N SER A 51 5.93 43.14 36.67
CA SER A 51 7.16 43.14 37.48
C SER A 51 8.28 42.37 36.78
N SER A 52 9.43 43.00 36.55
CA SER A 52 10.61 42.35 35.98
C SER A 52 11.31 41.46 37.00
N GLY A 53 11.32 40.14 36.79
CA GLY A 53 12.12 39.17 37.55
C GLY A 53 12.98 38.33 36.59
N SER A 54 14.23 38.05 36.96
CA SER A 54 15.27 37.60 36.02
C SER A 54 15.77 36.18 36.29
N VAL A 55 16.02 35.44 35.20
CA VAL A 55 16.79 34.18 35.09
C VAL A 55 16.12 32.93 35.68
N GLY A 56 16.11 31.87 34.86
CA GLY A 56 15.54 30.54 35.13
C GLY A 56 15.34 29.68 33.87
N SER A 57 15.30 30.32 32.70
CA SER A 57 15.13 29.70 31.37
C SER A 57 16.40 28.98 30.89
N GLY A 58 16.63 27.76 31.38
CA GLY A 58 17.76 26.93 30.95
C GLY A 58 17.54 25.43 31.13
N GLU A 59 16.89 25.01 32.23
CA GLU A 59 16.64 23.58 32.48
C GLU A 59 15.27 23.15 31.92
N ASP A 60 14.22 23.95 32.10
CA ASP A 60 12.87 23.63 31.61
C ASP A 60 12.77 23.55 30.07
N GLU A 61 13.43 24.44 29.33
CA GLU A 61 13.45 24.39 27.85
C GLU A 61 14.25 23.18 27.34
N VAL A 62 15.34 22.81 28.03
CA VAL A 62 16.15 21.63 27.69
C VAL A 62 15.39 20.34 28.03
N GLU A 63 14.64 20.29 29.12
CA GLU A 63 13.79 19.12 29.43
C GLU A 63 12.57 19.03 28.49
N LEU A 64 12.02 20.17 28.04
CA LEU A 64 10.94 20.20 27.04
C LEU A 64 11.43 19.77 25.64
N ASP A 65 12.57 20.26 25.15
CA ASP A 65 13.13 19.80 23.86
C ASP A 65 13.59 18.34 23.93
N ARG A 66 14.11 17.90 25.10
CA ARG A 66 14.40 16.47 25.36
C ARG A 66 13.13 15.61 25.42
N ALA A 67 12.00 16.15 25.90
CA ALA A 67 10.70 15.47 25.84
C ALA A 67 10.14 15.41 24.40
N LEU A 68 10.33 16.46 23.59
CA LEU A 68 9.93 16.49 22.18
C LEU A 68 10.77 15.52 21.34
N THR A 69 12.11 15.61 21.42
CA THR A 69 13.05 14.73 20.69
C THR A 69 12.96 13.25 21.10
N SER A 70 12.41 12.92 22.28
CA SER A 70 12.20 11.52 22.72
C SER A 70 10.82 10.93 22.39
N TYR A 71 9.83 11.75 21.99
CA TYR A 71 8.48 11.32 21.60
C TYR A 71 8.11 11.56 20.13
N PHE A 72 8.90 12.36 19.39
CA PHE A 72 8.83 12.46 17.94
C PHE A 72 9.89 11.56 17.28
N ASP A 73 9.62 11.08 16.06
CA ASP A 73 10.67 10.40 15.27
C ASP A 73 11.79 11.41 15.03
N VAL A 74 13.04 10.96 15.07
CA VAL A 74 14.23 11.82 14.95
C VAL A 74 14.18 12.61 13.63
N ALA A 75 13.56 12.06 12.59
CA ALA A 75 13.34 12.72 11.30
C ALA A 75 12.32 13.90 11.31
N ASP A 76 11.44 13.98 12.32
CA ASP A 76 10.54 15.12 12.51
C ASP A 76 11.16 16.18 13.45
N ALA A 77 11.90 15.76 14.48
CA ALA A 77 12.68 16.70 15.31
C ALA A 77 13.72 17.49 14.46
N MET A 78 14.39 16.81 13.52
CA MET A 78 15.26 17.42 12.50
C MET A 78 14.63 18.61 11.74
N ARG A 79 13.29 18.65 11.61
CA ARG A 79 12.57 19.69 10.87
C ARG A 79 12.24 20.91 11.70
N ILE A 80 12.37 20.84 13.03
CA ILE A 80 12.02 21.94 13.93
C ILE A 80 13.28 22.79 14.19
N GLN A 81 14.35 22.19 14.69
CA GLN A 81 15.60 22.91 15.04
C GLN A 81 16.23 23.63 13.82
N THR A 82 16.21 23.02 12.63
CA THR A 82 16.74 23.65 11.39
C THR A 82 15.99 24.94 11.02
N ASN A 83 14.70 25.05 11.35
CA ASN A 83 13.92 26.26 11.12
C ASN A 83 14.25 27.38 12.12
N GLU A 84 14.64 27.05 13.36
CA GLU A 84 15.01 28.06 14.35
C GLU A 84 16.38 28.70 14.02
N GLY A 85 17.36 27.91 13.58
CA GLY A 85 18.61 28.42 13.01
C GLY A 85 18.36 29.34 11.80
N SER A 86 17.51 28.91 10.87
CA SER A 86 17.10 29.71 9.70
C SER A 86 16.46 31.05 10.12
N ARG A 87 15.64 31.04 11.18
CA ARG A 87 14.96 32.24 11.72
C ARG A 87 15.94 33.25 12.35
N GLY A 88 17.13 32.81 12.73
CA GLY A 88 18.24 33.67 13.14
C GLY A 88 18.96 34.33 11.97
N GLN A 89 19.27 33.56 10.90
CA GLN A 89 20.02 34.07 9.74
C GLN A 89 19.22 35.09 8.90
N ILE A 90 17.93 34.86 8.67
CA ILE A 90 17.08 35.77 7.86
C ILE A 90 17.09 37.21 8.44
N LYS A 91 17.16 37.36 9.76
CA LYS A 91 17.24 38.67 10.44
C LYS A 91 18.56 39.42 10.24
N LEU A 92 19.59 38.78 9.68
CA LEU A 92 20.89 39.38 9.41
C LEU A 92 21.09 39.65 7.91
N GLU A 93 20.55 38.79 7.04
CA GLU A 93 20.72 38.92 5.58
C GLU A 93 19.79 39.97 4.94
N ASP A 94 18.60 40.24 5.51
CA ASP A 94 17.63 41.25 5.03
C ASP A 94 18.15 42.73 5.04
N SER A 95 19.42 42.97 5.38
CA SER A 95 20.02 44.31 5.52
C SER A 95 20.99 44.73 4.40
N GLU A 96 21.53 43.81 3.58
CA GLU A 96 22.59 44.15 2.60
C GLU A 96 22.35 43.61 1.17
N SER A 97 21.94 44.51 0.27
CA SER A 97 21.96 44.42 -1.21
C SER A 97 20.99 43.42 -1.90
N GLY A 98 20.59 43.61 -3.17
CA GLY A 98 20.71 44.81 -4.02
C GLY A 98 21.22 44.59 -5.45
N ASN A 99 20.37 44.05 -6.35
CA ASN A 99 20.53 43.97 -7.82
C ASN A 99 21.80 43.29 -8.41
N GLU A 100 21.62 42.23 -9.21
CA GLU A 100 21.77 42.27 -10.69
C GLU A 100 21.48 40.89 -11.33
N GLU A 101 21.16 40.85 -12.63
CA GLU A 101 21.01 39.61 -13.41
C GLU A 101 22.33 39.20 -14.08
N GLY A 102 22.73 37.93 -13.99
CA GLY A 102 23.91 37.43 -14.70
C GLY A 102 23.96 35.90 -14.80
N ALA A 103 24.11 35.37 -16.01
CA ALA A 103 24.22 33.93 -16.25
C ALA A 103 25.63 33.39 -15.94
N LYS A 104 25.71 32.17 -15.37
CA LYS A 104 26.97 31.42 -15.22
C LYS A 104 26.81 29.94 -15.56
N GLU A 105 27.93 29.32 -15.88
CA GLU A 105 28.07 27.95 -16.37
C GLU A 105 27.74 26.89 -15.32
N TYR A 106 27.41 25.68 -15.80
CA TYR A 106 27.40 24.47 -14.98
C TYR A 106 28.84 23.99 -14.76
N ASP A 107 29.33 24.08 -13.52
CA ASP A 107 30.37 23.19 -13.00
C ASP A 107 29.77 22.24 -11.95
N GLY A 108 30.49 21.18 -11.59
CA GLY A 108 29.99 20.08 -10.77
C GLY A 108 30.31 20.17 -9.29
N ASN A 109 29.42 19.56 -8.49
CA ASN A 109 29.43 19.43 -7.02
C ASN A 109 28.99 20.68 -6.26
N ASP A 110 27.70 20.72 -5.88
CA ASP A 110 27.31 20.60 -4.48
C ASP A 110 25.85 20.10 -4.36
N LEU A 111 25.30 19.97 -3.16
CA LEU A 111 24.07 19.20 -2.86
C LEU A 111 22.86 20.08 -2.47
N ASP A 112 21.98 20.37 -3.43
CA ASP A 112 20.70 21.07 -3.24
C ASP A 112 19.61 20.23 -2.51
N ASP A 113 19.96 19.48 -1.46
CA ASP A 113 18.98 18.64 -0.72
C ASP A 113 17.97 19.49 0.08
N ASP A 114 18.36 20.65 0.62
CA ASP A 114 17.53 21.45 1.54
C ASP A 114 16.43 22.26 0.82
N ASP A 115 16.77 22.98 -0.26
CA ASP A 115 15.79 23.81 -0.98
C ASP A 115 14.74 22.98 -1.75
N ASN A 116 15.03 21.70 -2.00
CA ASN A 116 14.06 20.74 -2.50
C ASN A 116 13.22 20.12 -1.36
N LEU A 117 13.78 19.90 -0.16
CA LEU A 117 13.02 19.44 1.00
C LEU A 117 11.90 20.42 1.38
N LYS A 118 12.22 21.73 1.38
CA LYS A 118 11.26 22.83 1.62
C LYS A 118 10.05 22.75 0.68
N LYS A 119 10.26 22.49 -0.62
CA LYS A 119 9.16 22.43 -1.62
C LYS A 119 8.23 21.22 -1.51
N VAL A 120 8.65 20.12 -0.86
CA VAL A 120 7.85 18.88 -0.81
C VAL A 120 6.86 18.86 0.37
N PHE A 121 7.19 19.56 1.46
CA PHE A 121 6.38 19.57 2.68
C PHE A 121 5.75 20.93 3.03
N THR A 122 6.17 22.04 2.41
CA THR A 122 5.48 23.32 2.65
C THR A 122 4.08 23.35 2.01
N ASN A 123 3.10 23.84 2.75
CA ASN A 123 1.80 24.16 2.21
C ASN A 123 1.89 25.44 1.37
N HIS A 124 1.60 25.36 0.07
CA HIS A 124 1.62 26.50 -0.85
C HIS A 124 0.73 27.71 -0.44
N SER A 125 -0.20 27.56 0.51
CA SER A 125 -1.01 28.68 1.02
C SER A 125 -0.54 29.28 2.36
N THR A 126 0.43 28.69 3.07
CA THR A 126 0.94 29.24 4.36
C THR A 126 2.47 29.24 4.50
N GLY A 127 3.21 28.51 3.67
CA GLY A 127 4.67 28.38 3.79
C GLY A 127 5.15 27.45 4.91
N GLU A 128 4.23 26.85 5.68
CA GLU A 128 4.53 25.98 6.82
C GLU A 128 4.64 24.49 6.42
N ILE A 129 5.42 23.72 7.19
CA ILE A 129 5.64 22.28 6.99
C ILE A 129 4.38 21.48 7.41
N ASP A 130 3.58 21.06 6.42
CA ASP A 130 2.33 20.34 6.63
C ASP A 130 2.56 18.82 6.80
N LEU A 131 2.95 18.40 8.01
CA LEU A 131 3.14 16.99 8.39
C LEU A 131 1.85 16.16 8.16
N PRO A 132 1.92 14.85 7.80
CA PRO A 132 0.73 14.03 7.56
C PRO A 132 -0.23 13.98 8.76
N PRO A 133 -1.55 14.17 8.57
CA PRO A 133 -2.50 14.34 9.68
C PRO A 133 -2.87 13.03 10.40
N ASP A 134 -2.36 11.88 9.93
CA ASP A 134 -2.62 10.53 10.46
C ASP A 134 -4.13 10.21 10.73
N GLY A 135 -5.00 10.80 9.92
CA GLY A 135 -6.45 10.74 10.07
C GLY A 135 -7.23 11.64 9.10
N GLY A 136 -8.41 12.10 9.54
CA GLY A 136 -9.32 12.91 8.74
C GLY A 136 -9.70 12.25 7.41
N TYR A 137 -9.63 13.00 6.32
CA TYR A 137 -9.95 12.52 4.96
C TYR A 137 -9.02 11.38 4.49
N GLY A 138 -7.86 11.17 5.13
CA GLY A 138 -6.98 10.03 4.88
C GLY A 138 -7.72 8.69 4.98
N TRP A 139 -8.68 8.55 5.88
CA TRP A 139 -9.49 7.33 6.01
C TRP A 139 -10.49 7.13 4.86
N VAL A 140 -11.00 8.21 4.26
CA VAL A 140 -11.81 8.12 3.02
C VAL A 140 -10.94 7.63 1.87
N VAL A 141 -9.68 8.09 1.80
CA VAL A 141 -8.69 7.61 0.83
C VAL A 141 -8.34 6.14 1.09
N THR A 142 -8.14 5.72 2.35
CA THR A 142 -8.01 4.29 2.73
C THR A 142 -9.17 3.44 2.20
N LEU A 143 -10.41 3.91 2.34
CA LEU A 143 -11.60 3.22 1.80
C LEU A 143 -11.62 3.19 0.27
N CYS A 144 -11.15 4.24 -0.40
CA CYS A 144 -11.00 4.24 -1.87
C CYS A 144 -9.97 3.21 -2.33
N VAL A 145 -8.81 3.13 -1.68
CA VAL A 145 -7.78 2.12 -1.99
C VAL A 145 -8.29 0.72 -1.66
N PHE A 146 -9.03 0.52 -0.56
CA PHE A 146 -9.73 -0.73 -0.25
C PHE A 146 -10.64 -1.18 -1.40
N LEU A 147 -11.48 -0.28 -1.93
CA LEU A 147 -12.38 -0.60 -3.06
C LEU A 147 -11.60 -0.97 -4.34
N VAL A 148 -10.46 -0.32 -4.59
CA VAL A 148 -9.56 -0.71 -5.70
C VAL A 148 -8.97 -2.10 -5.46
N MET A 149 -8.42 -2.38 -4.27
CA MET A 149 -7.82 -3.68 -3.92
C MET A 149 -8.83 -4.84 -3.98
N PHE A 150 -10.06 -4.58 -3.51
CA PHE A 150 -11.22 -5.48 -3.61
C PHE A 150 -11.54 -5.82 -5.07
N SER A 151 -11.51 -4.82 -5.95
CA SER A 151 -11.96 -4.92 -7.34
C SER A 151 -10.87 -5.31 -8.33
N THR A 152 -9.62 -5.47 -7.89
CA THR A 152 -8.46 -5.83 -8.71
C THR A 152 -7.89 -7.18 -8.28
N TRP A 153 -7.12 -7.21 -7.19
CA TRP A 153 -6.54 -8.43 -6.64
C TRP A 153 -7.61 -9.35 -6.01
N GLY A 154 -8.70 -8.79 -5.50
CA GLY A 154 -9.84 -9.57 -4.99
C GLY A 154 -10.58 -10.35 -6.07
N CYS A 155 -10.90 -9.76 -7.23
CA CYS A 155 -11.51 -10.52 -8.33
C CYS A 155 -10.52 -11.50 -8.98
N ASN A 156 -9.23 -11.15 -9.08
CA ASN A 156 -8.18 -12.08 -9.53
C ASN A 156 -8.10 -13.33 -8.63
N SER A 157 -8.32 -13.17 -7.32
CA SER A 157 -8.38 -14.31 -6.38
C SER A 157 -9.54 -15.28 -6.66
N GLY A 158 -10.57 -14.86 -7.40
CA GLY A 158 -11.66 -15.71 -7.89
C GLY A 158 -11.30 -16.54 -9.14
N PHE A 159 -10.17 -16.27 -9.80
CA PHE A 159 -9.75 -16.96 -11.04
C PHE A 159 -9.67 -18.48 -10.88
N GLY A 160 -9.26 -18.98 -9.72
CA GLY A 160 -9.17 -20.42 -9.42
C GLY A 160 -10.50 -21.19 -9.61
N ILE A 161 -11.64 -20.51 -9.50
CA ILE A 161 -12.97 -21.11 -9.69
C ILE A 161 -13.33 -21.18 -11.18
N PHE A 162 -12.96 -20.15 -11.96
CA PHE A 162 -13.05 -20.19 -13.42
C PHE A 162 -12.13 -21.27 -14.00
N LEU A 163 -10.88 -21.34 -13.55
CA LEU A 163 -9.90 -22.40 -13.85
C LEU A 163 -10.49 -23.81 -13.63
N ALA A 164 -11.04 -24.07 -12.44
CA ALA A 164 -11.63 -25.36 -12.11
C ALA A 164 -12.83 -25.70 -13.03
N PHE A 165 -13.66 -24.72 -13.39
CA PHE A 165 -14.75 -24.92 -14.33
C PHE A 165 -14.25 -25.19 -15.76
N TYR A 166 -13.29 -24.42 -16.26
CA TYR A 166 -12.76 -24.59 -17.63
C TYR A 166 -12.09 -25.97 -17.80
N LEU A 167 -11.32 -26.42 -16.79
CA LEU A 167 -10.74 -27.76 -16.77
C LEU A 167 -11.79 -28.88 -16.70
N LYS A 168 -12.87 -28.71 -15.90
CA LYS A 168 -13.93 -29.72 -15.77
C LYS A 168 -14.84 -29.81 -17.00
N SER A 169 -15.12 -28.67 -17.65
CA SER A 169 -16.08 -28.58 -18.76
C SER A 169 -15.45 -28.80 -20.14
N GLY A 170 -14.11 -28.81 -20.24
CA GLY A 170 -13.42 -28.90 -21.55
C GLY A 170 -13.75 -27.74 -22.48
N ALA A 171 -14.10 -26.56 -21.94
CA ALA A 171 -14.70 -25.44 -22.68
C ALA A 171 -13.86 -24.91 -23.86
N PHE A 172 -12.55 -25.18 -23.87
CA PHE A 172 -11.63 -24.83 -24.94
C PHE A 172 -10.88 -26.09 -25.38
N ALA A 173 -11.08 -26.51 -26.63
CA ALA A 173 -10.48 -27.72 -27.17
C ALA A 173 -8.94 -27.62 -27.17
N GLY A 174 -8.27 -28.67 -26.67
CA GLY A 174 -6.80 -28.74 -26.59
C GLY A 174 -6.15 -28.00 -25.42
N ALA A 175 -6.89 -27.22 -24.62
CA ALA A 175 -6.32 -26.45 -23.52
C ALA A 175 -5.85 -27.33 -22.35
N ASN A 176 -4.60 -27.18 -21.93
CA ASN A 176 -3.97 -27.95 -20.86
C ASN A 176 -3.92 -27.15 -19.54
N LYS A 177 -3.58 -27.81 -18.43
CA LYS A 177 -3.38 -27.20 -17.10
C LYS A 177 -2.42 -26.01 -17.16
N PHE A 178 -1.33 -26.18 -17.92
CA PHE A 178 -0.28 -25.18 -18.10
C PHE A 178 -0.77 -23.92 -18.85
N ASP A 179 -1.79 -24.01 -19.70
CA ASP A 179 -2.32 -22.84 -20.40
C ASP A 179 -3.01 -21.87 -19.43
N TYR A 180 -3.95 -22.39 -18.64
CA TYR A 180 -4.66 -21.57 -17.66
C TYR A 180 -3.74 -21.10 -16.52
N ALA A 181 -2.72 -21.88 -16.17
CA ALA A 181 -1.62 -21.44 -15.31
C ALA A 181 -0.86 -20.25 -15.90
N THR A 182 -0.57 -20.28 -17.20
CA THR A 182 0.09 -19.18 -17.92
C THR A 182 -0.81 -17.94 -18.02
N ILE A 183 -2.12 -18.09 -18.18
CA ILE A 183 -3.09 -16.98 -18.11
C ILE A 183 -2.98 -16.27 -16.76
N ALA A 184 -3.06 -17.00 -15.64
CA ALA A 184 -2.91 -16.43 -14.29
C ALA A 184 -1.52 -15.77 -14.08
N GLY A 185 -0.47 -16.43 -14.57
CA GLY A 185 0.89 -15.89 -14.56
C GLY A 185 1.00 -14.55 -15.30
N ILE A 186 0.37 -14.41 -16.47
CA ILE A 186 0.29 -13.14 -17.22
C ILE A 186 -0.47 -12.08 -16.43
N THR A 187 -1.62 -12.42 -15.82
CA THR A 187 -2.40 -11.45 -15.02
C THR A 187 -1.56 -10.85 -13.88
N VAL A 188 -0.83 -11.70 -13.14
CA VAL A 188 0.04 -11.27 -12.03
C VAL A 188 1.28 -10.53 -12.53
N ALA A 189 1.94 -11.05 -13.58
CA ALA A 189 3.14 -10.45 -14.17
C ALA A 189 2.85 -9.08 -14.79
N CYS A 190 1.74 -8.89 -15.49
CA CYS A 190 1.34 -7.59 -16.00
C CYS A 190 0.89 -6.64 -14.87
N GLY A 191 0.15 -7.15 -13.87
CA GLY A 191 -0.29 -6.37 -12.71
C GLY A 191 0.87 -5.68 -11.97
N GLN A 192 1.96 -6.40 -11.74
CA GLN A 192 3.16 -5.85 -11.07
C GLN A 192 4.18 -5.26 -12.05
N GLY A 193 4.36 -5.86 -13.22
CA GLY A 193 5.38 -5.53 -14.20
C GLY A 193 5.22 -4.18 -14.88
N PHE A 194 3.98 -3.72 -15.10
CA PHE A 194 3.73 -2.41 -15.70
C PHE A 194 3.87 -1.23 -14.71
N ALA A 195 4.19 -1.48 -13.43
CA ALA A 195 4.27 -0.42 -12.42
C ALA A 195 5.16 0.79 -12.80
N PRO A 196 6.38 0.64 -13.37
CA PRO A 196 7.17 1.75 -13.90
C PRO A 196 6.45 2.56 -14.98
N PHE A 197 5.80 1.90 -15.94
CA PHE A 197 5.05 2.57 -17.00
C PHE A 197 3.86 3.34 -16.43
N VAL A 198 3.14 2.74 -15.48
CA VAL A 198 2.01 3.38 -14.80
C VAL A 198 2.47 4.55 -13.91
N VAL A 199 3.65 4.49 -13.28
CA VAL A 199 4.24 5.64 -12.55
C VAL A 199 4.60 6.78 -13.51
N VAL A 200 5.10 6.50 -14.72
CA VAL A 200 5.30 7.53 -15.75
C VAL A 200 3.95 8.14 -16.17
N CYS A 201 2.93 7.33 -16.47
CA CYS A 201 1.58 7.83 -16.74
C CYS A 201 1.05 8.71 -15.59
N TYR A 202 1.16 8.25 -14.34
CA TYR A 202 0.74 8.97 -13.15
C TYR A 202 1.36 10.36 -13.02
N ARG A 203 2.64 10.56 -13.41
CA ARG A 203 3.30 11.89 -13.41
C ARG A 203 2.90 12.75 -14.62
N VAL A 204 2.58 12.15 -15.77
CA VAL A 204 2.26 12.87 -17.03
C VAL A 204 0.78 13.25 -17.13
N ILE A 205 -0.15 12.37 -16.74
CA ILE A 205 -1.60 12.57 -16.85
C ILE A 205 -2.33 12.64 -15.48
N GLY A 206 -1.61 12.45 -14.37
CA GLY A 206 -2.18 12.54 -13.02
C GLY A 206 -2.92 11.28 -12.55
N CYS A 207 -3.33 11.31 -11.28
CA CYS A 207 -3.90 10.17 -10.57
C CYS A 207 -5.21 9.62 -11.19
N LYS A 208 -6.28 10.44 -11.22
CA LYS A 208 -7.61 9.98 -11.66
C LYS A 208 -7.66 9.52 -13.14
N PRO A 209 -7.05 10.22 -14.12
CA PRO A 209 -7.04 9.74 -15.51
C PRO A 209 -6.33 8.39 -15.69
N THR A 210 -5.23 8.15 -14.96
CA THR A 210 -4.53 6.86 -14.97
C THR A 210 -5.46 5.72 -14.48
N MET A 211 -6.21 5.96 -13.40
CA MET A 211 -7.17 4.97 -12.87
C MET A 211 -8.39 4.77 -13.76
N LEU A 212 -8.84 5.80 -14.49
CA LEU A 212 -9.93 5.65 -15.47
C LEU A 212 -9.51 4.77 -16.65
N ILE A 213 -8.26 4.90 -17.13
CA ILE A 213 -7.70 3.98 -18.14
C ILE A 213 -7.68 2.54 -17.61
N GLY A 214 -7.23 2.34 -16.37
CA GLY A 214 -7.30 1.04 -15.69
C GLY A 214 -8.72 0.48 -15.60
N THR A 215 -9.71 1.33 -15.30
CA THR A 215 -11.13 0.96 -15.22
C THR A 215 -11.69 0.53 -16.58
N VAL A 216 -11.34 1.23 -17.67
CA VAL A 216 -11.72 0.85 -19.04
C VAL A 216 -11.11 -0.50 -19.43
N PHE A 217 -9.84 -0.76 -19.07
CA PHE A 217 -9.24 -2.09 -19.28
C PHE A 217 -9.92 -3.19 -18.44
N MET A 218 -10.41 -2.89 -17.23
CA MET A 218 -11.16 -3.87 -16.42
C MET A 218 -12.47 -4.27 -17.11
N PHE A 219 -13.22 -3.25 -17.53
CA PHE A 219 -14.50 -3.40 -18.21
C PHE A 219 -14.33 -4.18 -19.51
N ALA A 220 -13.39 -3.77 -20.36
CA ALA A 220 -13.09 -4.42 -21.63
C ALA A 220 -12.61 -5.87 -21.42
N GLY A 221 -11.70 -6.11 -20.46
CA GLY A 221 -11.17 -7.43 -20.14
C GLY A 221 -12.27 -8.42 -19.76
N PHE A 222 -13.06 -8.14 -18.72
CA PHE A 222 -14.13 -9.05 -18.28
C PHE A 222 -15.31 -9.13 -19.27
N LEU A 223 -15.66 -8.04 -19.96
CA LEU A 223 -16.73 -8.07 -20.95
C LEU A 223 -16.35 -8.93 -22.15
N MET A 224 -15.15 -8.75 -22.73
CA MET A 224 -14.71 -9.57 -23.87
C MET A 224 -14.46 -11.03 -23.46
N ALA A 225 -13.96 -11.29 -22.25
CA ALA A 225 -13.87 -12.65 -21.71
C ALA A 225 -15.24 -13.36 -21.64
N SER A 226 -16.35 -12.63 -21.43
CA SER A 226 -17.71 -13.21 -21.51
C SER A 226 -18.11 -13.67 -22.91
N PHE A 227 -17.43 -13.24 -23.97
CA PHE A 227 -17.71 -13.65 -25.35
C PHE A 227 -16.67 -14.62 -25.92
N ALA A 228 -15.61 -14.94 -25.16
CA ALA A 228 -14.55 -15.82 -25.59
C ALA A 228 -15.05 -17.21 -26.03
N LYS A 229 -14.49 -17.67 -27.14
CA LYS A 229 -14.64 -18.99 -27.78
C LYS A 229 -13.30 -19.68 -27.96
N SER A 230 -12.20 -18.93 -28.04
CA SER A 230 -10.84 -19.43 -28.26
C SER A 230 -9.94 -19.22 -27.05
N LEU A 231 -8.97 -20.11 -26.84
CA LEU A 231 -8.03 -20.01 -25.72
C LEU A 231 -7.17 -18.72 -25.76
N TRP A 232 -6.75 -18.30 -26.97
CA TRP A 232 -5.98 -17.05 -27.17
C TRP A 232 -6.77 -15.80 -26.74
N GLU A 233 -8.10 -15.84 -26.80
CA GLU A 233 -8.96 -14.73 -26.37
C GLU A 233 -8.94 -14.58 -24.85
N LEU A 234 -8.83 -15.68 -24.08
CA LEU A 234 -8.63 -15.62 -22.62
C LEU A 234 -7.23 -15.11 -22.25
N TYR A 235 -6.18 -15.53 -22.97
CA TYR A 235 -4.83 -15.00 -22.82
C TYR A 235 -4.79 -13.47 -22.97
N LEU A 236 -5.49 -12.93 -23.98
CA LEU A 236 -5.57 -11.48 -24.20
C LEU A 236 -6.48 -10.77 -23.18
N THR A 237 -7.61 -11.36 -22.79
CA THR A 237 -8.63 -10.70 -21.95
C THR A 237 -8.39 -10.86 -20.45
N GLN A 238 -8.34 -12.09 -19.93
CA GLN A 238 -8.13 -12.38 -18.51
C GLN A 238 -6.64 -12.31 -18.12
N GLY A 239 -5.74 -12.63 -19.05
CA GLY A 239 -4.30 -12.39 -18.90
C GLY A 239 -3.96 -10.91 -19.04
N LEU A 240 -3.76 -10.45 -20.27
CA LEU A 240 -3.15 -9.14 -20.53
C LEU A 240 -4.03 -7.94 -20.11
N LEU A 241 -5.31 -7.88 -20.52
CA LEU A 241 -6.14 -6.69 -20.25
C LEU A 241 -6.51 -6.53 -18.77
N VAL A 242 -6.89 -7.61 -18.08
CA VAL A 242 -7.10 -7.55 -16.61
C VAL A 242 -5.77 -7.29 -15.88
N GLY A 243 -4.65 -7.86 -16.32
CA GLY A 243 -3.33 -7.56 -15.74
C GLY A 243 -2.92 -6.08 -15.89
N LEU A 244 -3.08 -5.50 -17.09
CA LEU A 244 -2.90 -4.06 -17.32
C LEU A 244 -3.84 -3.22 -16.44
N SER A 245 -5.11 -3.60 -16.37
CA SER A 245 -6.12 -2.93 -15.53
C SER A 245 -5.73 -2.90 -14.05
N ILE A 246 -5.29 -4.04 -13.51
CA ILE A 246 -4.78 -4.16 -12.15
C ILE A 246 -3.64 -3.14 -11.97
N SER A 247 -2.63 -3.14 -12.84
CA SER A 247 -1.48 -2.23 -12.72
C SER A 247 -1.89 -0.76 -12.76
N PHE A 248 -2.68 -0.34 -13.76
CA PHE A 248 -3.16 1.04 -13.92
C PHE A 248 -4.02 1.56 -12.76
N SER A 249 -4.54 0.67 -11.91
CA SER A 249 -5.43 1.01 -10.79
C SER A 249 -4.73 0.88 -9.43
N TYR A 250 -4.02 -0.24 -9.22
CA TYR A 250 -3.25 -0.57 -8.02
C TYR A 250 -2.16 0.47 -7.73
N VAL A 251 -1.39 0.85 -8.76
CA VAL A 251 -0.22 1.73 -8.63
C VAL A 251 -0.62 3.13 -8.12
N PRO A 252 -1.46 3.93 -8.81
CA PRO A 252 -1.85 5.27 -8.35
C PRO A 252 -2.61 5.25 -7.02
N ALA A 253 -3.41 4.21 -6.74
CA ALA A 253 -4.09 4.06 -5.46
C ALA A 253 -3.10 3.83 -4.31
N THR A 254 -2.09 2.98 -4.52
CA THR A 254 -1.09 2.64 -3.49
C THR A 254 -0.16 3.81 -3.16
N VAL A 255 0.33 4.54 -4.16
CA VAL A 255 1.32 5.61 -3.94
C VAL A 255 0.76 6.88 -3.29
N VAL A 256 -0.57 7.07 -3.27
CA VAL A 256 -1.22 8.22 -2.61
C VAL A 256 -1.33 8.03 -1.09
N LEU A 257 -1.50 6.80 -0.60
CA LEU A 257 -1.74 6.55 0.83
C LEU A 257 -0.54 6.92 1.75
N PRO A 258 0.74 6.68 1.38
CA PRO A 258 1.92 7.08 2.16
C PRO A 258 2.11 8.58 2.40
N GLY A 259 1.30 9.45 1.77
CA GLY A 259 1.29 10.90 1.99
C GLY A 259 0.17 11.41 2.92
N TRP A 260 -0.77 10.55 3.33
CA TRP A 260 -1.84 10.88 4.28
C TRP A 260 -1.53 10.42 5.72
N PHE A 261 -0.59 9.49 5.89
CA PHE A 261 -0.25 8.85 7.16
C PHE A 261 1.27 8.73 7.34
N LEU A 262 1.75 8.98 8.55
CA LEU A 262 3.17 8.89 8.94
C LEU A 262 3.36 7.85 10.05
N LYS A 263 2.70 8.06 11.19
CA LYS A 263 2.72 7.16 12.35
C LYS A 263 1.82 5.93 12.15
N LYS A 264 0.74 6.02 11.35
CA LYS A 264 -0.20 4.91 11.07
C LYS A 264 -0.07 4.34 9.63
N ARG A 265 1.10 4.53 9.02
CA ARG A 265 1.35 4.28 7.59
C ARG A 265 1.19 2.81 7.19
N ALA A 266 1.76 1.89 7.95
CA ALA A 266 1.61 0.45 7.68
C ALA A 266 0.20 -0.06 8.03
N TYR A 267 -0.43 0.49 9.07
CA TYR A 267 -1.80 0.16 9.45
C TYR A 267 -2.83 0.59 8.39
N ALA A 268 -2.72 1.82 7.86
CA ALA A 268 -3.58 2.30 6.79
C ALA A 268 -3.43 1.50 5.48
N ILE A 269 -2.19 1.12 5.13
CA ILE A 269 -1.93 0.19 4.01
C ILE A 269 -2.54 -1.18 4.32
N GLY A 270 -2.36 -1.71 5.53
CA GLY A 270 -2.94 -2.98 5.97
C GLY A 270 -4.47 -3.05 5.84
N ILE A 271 -5.18 -1.99 6.25
CA ILE A 271 -6.63 -1.85 6.05
C ILE A 271 -6.97 -1.78 4.56
N SER A 272 -6.28 -0.93 3.78
CA SER A 272 -6.53 -0.84 2.34
C SER A 272 -6.33 -2.20 1.63
N TYR A 273 -5.29 -2.92 2.02
CA TYR A 273 -4.92 -4.21 1.44
C TYR A 273 -5.80 -5.36 1.93
N MET A 274 -6.56 -5.22 3.02
CA MET A 274 -7.55 -6.21 3.46
C MET A 274 -8.67 -6.42 2.41
N GLY A 275 -8.88 -5.42 1.54
CA GLY A 275 -9.82 -5.48 0.43
C GLY A 275 -9.60 -6.66 -0.50
N THR A 276 -8.35 -7.11 -0.72
CA THR A 276 -8.08 -8.29 -1.57
C THR A 276 -8.68 -9.56 -1.00
N GLY A 277 -8.64 -9.75 0.33
CA GLY A 277 -9.26 -10.88 1.02
C GLY A 277 -10.79 -10.80 0.96
N CYS A 278 -11.35 -9.62 1.24
CA CYS A 278 -12.80 -9.37 1.16
C CYS A 278 -13.35 -9.65 -0.25
N GLY A 279 -12.66 -9.16 -1.28
CA GLY A 279 -13.02 -9.39 -2.68
C GLY A 279 -12.86 -10.85 -3.08
N GLY A 280 -11.78 -11.51 -2.65
CA GLY A 280 -11.55 -12.94 -2.90
C GLY A 280 -12.63 -13.84 -2.32
N VAL A 281 -13.14 -13.55 -1.12
CA VAL A 281 -14.29 -14.27 -0.53
C VAL A 281 -15.59 -13.91 -1.25
N THR A 282 -15.90 -12.61 -1.39
CA THR A 282 -17.19 -12.14 -1.93
C THR A 282 -17.37 -12.56 -3.38
N TYR A 283 -16.39 -12.28 -4.25
CA TYR A 283 -16.43 -12.68 -5.65
C TYR A 283 -16.27 -14.18 -5.82
N GLY A 284 -15.45 -14.85 -5.00
CA GLY A 284 -15.31 -16.30 -5.06
C GLY A 284 -16.63 -17.04 -4.85
N LEU A 285 -17.33 -16.73 -3.76
CA LEU A 285 -18.63 -17.34 -3.44
C LEU A 285 -19.72 -16.96 -4.46
N ALA A 286 -19.78 -15.70 -4.89
CA ALA A 286 -20.74 -15.25 -5.89
C ALA A 286 -20.52 -15.93 -7.25
N VAL A 287 -19.27 -16.01 -7.73
CA VAL A 287 -18.90 -16.68 -8.98
C VAL A 287 -19.23 -18.17 -8.92
N ASN A 288 -18.89 -18.86 -7.83
CA ASN A 288 -19.20 -20.29 -7.67
C ASN A 288 -20.71 -20.56 -7.81
N LYS A 289 -21.54 -19.78 -7.07
CA LYS A 289 -23.00 -19.89 -7.12
C LYS A 289 -23.57 -19.56 -8.50
N MET A 290 -23.06 -18.52 -9.17
CA MET A 290 -23.49 -18.15 -10.53
C MET A 290 -23.13 -19.22 -11.57
N ILE A 291 -21.93 -19.81 -11.49
CA ILE A 291 -21.49 -20.87 -12.39
C ILE A 291 -22.32 -22.14 -12.19
N ASN A 292 -22.56 -22.56 -10.94
CA ASN A 292 -23.36 -23.75 -10.64
C ASN A 292 -24.82 -23.61 -11.07
N ASN A 293 -25.42 -22.43 -10.91
CA ASN A 293 -26.79 -22.18 -11.34
C ASN A 293 -26.88 -22.11 -12.88
N SER A 294 -26.13 -21.20 -13.50
CA SER A 294 -26.26 -20.89 -14.93
C SER A 294 -25.50 -21.84 -15.87
N HIS A 295 -24.76 -22.81 -15.31
CA HIS A 295 -23.91 -23.78 -16.03
C HIS A 295 -22.93 -23.11 -17.02
N SER A 296 -22.58 -21.83 -16.79
CA SER A 296 -21.81 -21.02 -17.73
C SER A 296 -21.09 -19.87 -17.03
N THR A 297 -19.82 -19.67 -17.38
CA THR A 297 -18.97 -18.58 -16.89
C THR A 297 -19.35 -17.21 -17.45
N ARG A 298 -20.08 -17.15 -18.57
CA ARG A 298 -20.42 -15.89 -19.26
C ARG A 298 -21.20 -14.91 -18.38
N TRP A 299 -22.19 -15.41 -17.64
CA TRP A 299 -22.97 -14.56 -16.73
C TRP A 299 -22.13 -14.04 -15.56
N ALA A 300 -21.34 -14.91 -14.93
CA ALA A 300 -20.45 -14.54 -13.83
C ALA A 300 -19.44 -13.45 -14.24
N LEU A 301 -18.85 -13.56 -15.45
CA LEU A 301 -17.92 -12.55 -15.97
C LEU A 301 -18.59 -11.18 -16.24
N ARG A 302 -19.85 -11.16 -16.70
CA ARG A 302 -20.61 -9.91 -16.86
C ARG A 302 -20.94 -9.24 -15.53
N VAL A 303 -21.32 -10.04 -14.52
CA VAL A 303 -21.59 -9.52 -13.17
C VAL A 303 -20.30 -8.96 -12.54
N LEU A 304 -19.17 -9.66 -12.66
CA LEU A 304 -17.86 -9.15 -12.22
C LEU A 304 -17.45 -7.86 -12.94
N CYS A 305 -17.66 -7.79 -14.25
CA CYS A 305 -17.38 -6.61 -15.06
C CYS A 305 -18.12 -5.38 -14.51
N ILE A 306 -19.43 -5.51 -14.29
CA ILE A 306 -20.27 -4.43 -13.76
C ILE A 306 -19.85 -4.08 -12.32
N SER A 307 -19.70 -5.08 -11.44
CA SER A 307 -19.41 -4.83 -10.02
C SER A 307 -18.04 -4.15 -9.83
N CYS A 308 -16.99 -4.64 -10.49
CA CYS A 308 -15.65 -4.06 -10.38
C CYS A 308 -15.57 -2.67 -11.02
N THR A 309 -16.24 -2.44 -12.16
CA THR A 309 -16.28 -1.12 -12.80
C THR A 309 -17.00 -0.10 -11.91
N CYS A 310 -18.15 -0.44 -11.34
CA CYS A 310 -18.90 0.46 -10.46
C CYS A 310 -18.11 0.82 -9.18
N SER A 311 -17.50 -0.15 -8.50
CA SER A 311 -16.70 0.11 -7.29
C SER A 311 -15.43 0.90 -7.58
N MET A 312 -14.77 0.67 -8.73
CA MET A 312 -13.61 1.46 -9.16
C MET A 312 -14.01 2.90 -9.51
N LEU A 313 -15.14 3.14 -10.18
CA LEU A 313 -15.63 4.49 -10.45
C LEU A 313 -15.96 5.27 -9.17
N VAL A 314 -16.59 4.63 -8.18
CA VAL A 314 -16.83 5.23 -6.85
C VAL A 314 -15.52 5.58 -6.15
N ALA A 315 -14.53 4.67 -6.18
CA ALA A 315 -13.21 4.93 -5.62
C ALA A 315 -12.52 6.12 -6.31
N ILE A 316 -12.56 6.21 -7.64
CA ILE A 316 -11.97 7.30 -8.42
C ILE A 316 -12.66 8.64 -8.13
N ALA A 317 -13.98 8.66 -7.98
CA ALA A 317 -14.73 9.85 -7.61
C ALA A 317 -14.27 10.41 -6.25
N LEU A 318 -14.20 9.55 -5.23
CA LEU A 318 -13.87 9.91 -3.85
C LEU A 318 -12.36 10.07 -3.56
N LEU A 319 -11.46 9.49 -4.37
CA LEU A 319 -10.02 9.60 -4.12
C LEU A 319 -9.55 11.06 -4.17
N LYS A 320 -8.81 11.51 -3.15
CA LYS A 320 -8.12 12.80 -3.12
C LYS A 320 -6.63 12.60 -2.87
N GLN A 321 -5.79 13.17 -3.73
CA GLN A 321 -4.36 13.29 -3.51
C GLN A 321 -4.08 14.49 -2.59
N ARG A 322 -3.21 14.33 -1.59
CA ARG A 322 -2.86 15.42 -0.66
C ARG A 322 -1.93 16.43 -1.32
N ASN A 323 -0.72 15.99 -1.68
CA ASN A 323 0.28 16.79 -2.38
C ASN A 323 0.22 16.38 -3.87
N PRO A 324 -0.45 17.14 -4.76
CA PRO A 324 -0.46 16.85 -6.18
C PRO A 324 0.94 17.07 -6.76
N LEU A 325 1.50 16.05 -7.42
CA LEU A 325 2.75 16.23 -8.17
C LEU A 325 2.51 17.18 -9.36
N PRO A 326 3.48 18.03 -9.72
CA PRO A 326 3.35 18.91 -10.87
C PRO A 326 3.15 18.08 -12.15
N ILE A 327 1.95 18.19 -12.73
CA ILE A 327 1.52 17.35 -13.86
C ILE A 327 2.26 17.82 -15.11
N THR A 328 3.12 16.95 -15.65
CA THR A 328 3.95 17.29 -16.82
C THR A 328 3.13 17.57 -18.08
N GLY A 329 1.98 16.88 -18.22
CA GLY A 329 1.06 17.04 -19.34
C GLY A 329 1.53 16.38 -20.64
N ILE A 330 0.58 16.07 -21.52
CA ILE A 330 0.85 15.37 -22.79
C ILE A 330 1.43 16.32 -23.87
N LYS A 331 1.52 17.63 -23.60
CA LYS A 331 1.79 18.67 -24.61
C LYS A 331 3.20 18.67 -25.21
N ARG A 332 4.19 18.02 -24.60
CA ARG A 332 5.59 17.98 -25.09
C ARG A 332 6.22 16.60 -24.80
N TRP A 333 6.86 16.00 -25.80
CA TRP A 333 7.50 14.68 -25.68
C TRP A 333 8.78 14.68 -24.82
N GLY A 334 9.59 15.75 -24.85
CA GLY A 334 10.85 15.84 -24.08
C GLY A 334 10.66 15.58 -22.58
N PRO A 335 9.78 16.34 -21.89
CA PRO A 335 9.48 16.12 -20.48
C PRO A 335 8.91 14.74 -20.15
N ILE A 336 8.16 14.11 -21.06
CA ILE A 336 7.69 12.71 -20.88
C ILE A 336 8.88 11.74 -20.88
N TRP A 337 9.86 11.96 -21.76
CA TRP A 337 11.09 11.18 -21.84
C TRP A 337 11.98 11.38 -20.60
N GLU A 338 11.95 12.57 -19.98
CA GLU A 338 12.59 12.83 -18.68
C GLU A 338 11.90 12.08 -17.54
N GLN A 339 10.56 12.08 -17.48
CA GLN A 339 9.83 11.24 -16.50
C GLN A 339 10.17 9.75 -16.69
N PHE A 340 10.30 9.28 -17.93
CA PHE A 340 10.75 7.92 -18.23
C PHE A 340 12.18 7.67 -17.72
N LYS A 341 13.14 8.56 -18.01
CA LYS A 341 14.53 8.48 -17.50
C LYS A 341 14.60 8.44 -15.96
N ILE A 342 13.76 9.21 -15.26
CA ILE A 342 13.74 9.26 -13.79
C ILE A 342 13.20 7.95 -13.20
N VAL A 343 12.12 7.41 -13.76
CA VAL A 343 11.51 6.17 -13.26
C VAL A 343 12.35 4.93 -13.61
N PHE A 344 12.95 4.89 -14.80
CA PHE A 344 13.90 3.84 -15.23
C PHE A 344 15.36 4.16 -14.88
N ASN A 345 15.61 5.02 -13.88
CA ASN A 345 16.96 5.44 -13.52
C ASN A 345 17.77 4.27 -12.93
N ILE A 346 18.78 3.82 -13.68
CA ILE A 346 19.66 2.70 -13.30
C ILE A 346 20.40 2.97 -11.98
N LYS A 347 20.60 4.23 -11.56
CA LYS A 347 21.14 4.56 -10.22
C LYS A 347 20.24 4.01 -9.10
N VAL A 348 18.91 4.01 -9.28
CA VAL A 348 17.95 3.47 -8.31
C VAL A 348 18.01 1.95 -8.26
N ALA A 349 18.04 1.29 -9.41
CA ALA A 349 18.21 -0.17 -9.50
C ALA A 349 19.56 -0.67 -8.94
N LYS A 350 20.60 0.19 -8.97
CA LYS A 350 21.92 -0.05 -8.37
C LYS A 350 21.99 0.29 -6.87
N ASN A 351 21.00 0.97 -6.29
CA ASN A 351 21.01 1.27 -4.85
C ASN A 351 20.88 -0.05 -4.06
N PRO A 352 21.85 -0.38 -3.18
CA PRO A 352 21.87 -1.67 -2.48
C PRO A 352 20.68 -1.89 -1.53
N ILE A 353 20.03 -0.83 -1.05
CA ILE A 353 18.81 -0.92 -0.23
C ILE A 353 17.62 -1.28 -1.13
N SER A 354 17.39 -0.48 -2.18
CA SER A 354 16.28 -0.67 -3.13
C SER A 354 16.33 -2.06 -3.80
N LEU A 355 17.51 -2.50 -4.21
CA LEU A 355 17.73 -3.82 -4.78
C LEU A 355 17.45 -4.96 -3.78
N THR A 356 17.89 -4.85 -2.52
CA THR A 356 17.57 -5.86 -1.50
C THR A 356 16.06 -5.93 -1.23
N ILE A 357 15.36 -4.80 -1.19
CA ILE A 357 13.89 -4.79 -1.05
C ILE A 357 13.22 -5.45 -2.25
N ALA A 358 13.64 -5.13 -3.48
CA ALA A 358 13.07 -5.72 -4.70
C ALA A 358 13.23 -7.26 -4.74
N ILE A 359 14.41 -7.78 -4.39
CA ILE A 359 14.68 -9.22 -4.37
C ILE A 359 13.91 -9.91 -3.22
N TRP A 360 13.90 -9.31 -2.01
CA TRP A 360 13.11 -9.81 -0.88
C TRP A 360 11.62 -9.89 -1.21
N PHE A 361 11.06 -8.83 -1.80
CA PHE A 361 9.67 -8.78 -2.20
C PHE A 361 9.37 -9.83 -3.27
N GLY A 362 10.26 -10.00 -4.26
CA GLY A 362 10.13 -11.02 -5.30
C GLY A 362 10.04 -12.45 -4.76
N PHE A 363 10.96 -12.88 -3.91
CA PHE A 363 10.91 -14.22 -3.31
C PHE A 363 9.67 -14.41 -2.42
N SER A 364 9.29 -13.40 -1.64
CA SER A 364 8.10 -13.45 -0.78
C SER A 364 6.81 -13.54 -1.60
N LEU A 365 6.70 -12.74 -2.66
CA LEU A 365 5.53 -12.69 -3.54
C LEU A 365 5.42 -13.95 -4.41
N PHE A 366 6.54 -14.54 -4.83
CA PHE A 366 6.55 -15.83 -5.51
C PHE A 366 6.04 -16.96 -4.59
N GLY A 367 6.56 -17.05 -3.36
CA GLY A 367 6.11 -18.02 -2.37
C GLY A 367 4.62 -17.88 -2.04
N TYR A 368 4.11 -16.65 -1.93
CA TYR A 368 2.68 -16.35 -1.77
C TYR A 368 1.84 -16.90 -2.95
N ASN A 369 2.20 -16.57 -4.20
CA ASN A 369 1.43 -16.99 -5.36
C ASN A 369 1.44 -18.52 -5.53
N LEU A 370 2.63 -19.15 -5.43
CA LEU A 370 2.79 -20.61 -5.49
C LEU A 370 1.89 -21.31 -4.46
N MET A 371 1.85 -20.83 -3.21
CA MET A 371 0.97 -21.41 -2.19
C MET A 371 -0.52 -21.20 -2.54
N MET A 372 -0.91 -19.97 -2.90
CA MET A 372 -2.31 -19.60 -3.16
C MET A 372 -2.93 -20.40 -4.30
N TYR A 373 -2.21 -20.62 -5.40
CA TYR A 373 -2.72 -21.35 -6.56
C TYR A 373 -2.71 -22.87 -6.34
N THR A 374 -1.65 -23.43 -5.75
CA THR A 374 -1.54 -24.89 -5.56
C THR A 374 -2.39 -25.45 -4.43
N LEU A 375 -2.81 -24.63 -3.44
CA LEU A 375 -3.56 -25.08 -2.25
C LEU A 375 -4.81 -25.92 -2.59
N SER A 376 -5.62 -25.49 -3.58
CA SER A 376 -6.86 -26.18 -3.96
C SER A 376 -6.58 -27.47 -4.75
N SER A 377 -5.49 -27.52 -5.54
CA SER A 377 -5.10 -28.73 -6.26
C SER A 377 -4.38 -29.73 -5.36
N TYR A 378 -3.67 -29.28 -4.32
CA TYR A 378 -3.13 -30.11 -3.24
C TYR A 378 -4.24 -30.85 -2.49
N ALA A 379 -5.29 -30.14 -2.08
CA ALA A 379 -6.44 -30.72 -1.38
C ALA A 379 -7.08 -31.86 -2.19
N GLN A 380 -7.31 -31.63 -3.49
CA GLN A 380 -7.86 -32.62 -4.41
C GLN A 380 -6.91 -33.81 -4.63
N ALA A 381 -5.60 -33.57 -4.74
CA ALA A 381 -4.60 -34.64 -4.85
C ALA A 381 -4.43 -35.47 -3.58
N ARG A 382 -4.90 -34.97 -2.41
CA ARG A 382 -5.03 -35.71 -1.15
C ARG A 382 -6.40 -36.41 -0.99
N GLY A 383 -7.27 -36.35 -1.99
CA GLY A 383 -8.59 -37.01 -1.99
C GLY A 383 -9.74 -36.19 -1.38
N LEU A 384 -9.53 -34.91 -1.07
CA LEU A 384 -10.61 -34.00 -0.68
C LEU A 384 -11.40 -33.53 -1.91
N SER A 385 -12.62 -33.03 -1.72
CA SER A 385 -13.44 -32.57 -2.84
C SER A 385 -12.97 -31.21 -3.38
N ALA A 386 -13.37 -30.88 -4.61
CA ALA A 386 -13.14 -29.55 -5.17
C ALA A 386 -13.84 -28.43 -4.37
N HIS A 387 -14.95 -28.76 -3.68
CA HIS A 387 -15.61 -27.84 -2.75
C HIS A 387 -14.73 -27.53 -1.54
N ASP A 388 -14.09 -28.54 -0.96
CA ASP A 388 -13.16 -28.39 0.17
C ASP A 388 -11.94 -27.57 -0.23
N GLY A 389 -11.39 -27.83 -1.43
CA GLY A 389 -10.32 -27.01 -2.03
C GLY A 389 -10.71 -25.53 -2.15
N SER A 390 -11.91 -25.22 -2.66
CA SER A 390 -12.41 -23.84 -2.72
C SER A 390 -12.69 -23.23 -1.34
N THR A 391 -13.10 -24.05 -0.36
CA THR A 391 -13.35 -23.63 1.02
C THR A 391 -12.04 -23.25 1.71
N LEU A 392 -10.96 -24.01 1.51
CA LEU A 392 -9.62 -23.67 2.01
C LEU A 392 -9.10 -22.35 1.42
N THR A 393 -9.30 -22.10 0.11
CA THR A 393 -8.96 -20.80 -0.49
C THR A 393 -9.80 -19.66 0.10
N ALA A 394 -11.10 -19.87 0.35
CA ALA A 394 -11.96 -18.87 0.99
C ALA A 394 -11.53 -18.57 2.44
N ILE A 395 -11.16 -19.60 3.23
CA ILE A 395 -10.62 -19.45 4.58
C ILE A 395 -9.29 -18.69 4.58
N THR A 396 -8.37 -19.00 3.66
CA THR A 396 -7.10 -18.25 3.50
C THR A 396 -7.35 -16.78 3.16
N ASN A 397 -8.33 -16.48 2.31
CA ASN A 397 -8.71 -15.10 1.99
C ASN A 397 -9.38 -14.38 3.17
N ALA A 398 -10.23 -15.06 3.94
CA ALA A 398 -10.84 -14.51 5.16
C ALA A 398 -9.78 -14.21 6.24
N ALA A 399 -8.81 -15.10 6.44
CA ALA A 399 -7.69 -14.87 7.35
C ALA A 399 -6.81 -13.67 6.91
N GLN A 400 -6.63 -13.46 5.60
CA GLN A 400 -5.97 -12.24 5.09
C GLN A 400 -6.72 -10.94 5.42
N VAL A 401 -8.06 -10.96 5.56
CA VAL A 401 -8.83 -9.77 5.96
C VAL A 401 -8.44 -9.31 7.37
N VAL A 402 -8.30 -10.25 8.30
CA VAL A 402 -7.93 -9.95 9.70
C VAL A 402 -6.42 -9.72 9.85
N GLY A 403 -5.61 -10.51 9.13
CA GLY A 403 -4.15 -10.45 9.20
C GLY A 403 -3.57 -9.14 8.69
N ARG A 404 -4.02 -8.62 7.54
CA ARG A 404 -3.39 -7.46 6.88
C ARG A 404 -3.40 -6.18 7.75
N PRO A 405 -4.51 -5.79 8.42
CA PRO A 405 -4.52 -4.71 9.40
C PRO A 405 -3.62 -4.99 10.61
N ILE A 406 -3.65 -6.21 11.18
CA ILE A 406 -2.85 -6.57 12.36
C ILE A 406 -1.35 -6.48 12.06
N MET A 407 -0.90 -7.02 10.92
CA MET A 407 0.50 -6.92 10.50
C MET A 407 0.95 -5.47 10.33
N GLY A 408 0.09 -4.60 9.77
CA GLY A 408 0.34 -3.17 9.67
C GLY A 408 0.51 -2.51 11.05
N LEU A 409 -0.43 -2.77 11.97
CA LEU A 409 -0.38 -2.27 13.35
C LEU A 409 0.85 -2.74 14.12
N LEU A 410 1.24 -4.01 13.96
CA LEU A 410 2.47 -4.55 14.55
C LEU A 410 3.72 -3.87 13.95
N GLY A 411 3.72 -3.56 12.66
CA GLY A 411 4.82 -2.83 12.01
C GLY A 411 4.98 -1.42 12.58
N ASP A 412 3.88 -0.67 12.66
CA ASP A 412 3.85 0.69 13.22
C ASP A 412 4.08 0.73 14.75
N ARG A 413 4.00 -0.40 15.47
CA ARG A 413 4.24 -0.47 16.94
C ARG A 413 5.61 -1.03 17.33
N PHE A 414 6.12 -2.04 16.64
CA PHE A 414 7.34 -2.78 17.01
C PHE A 414 8.51 -2.58 16.03
N GLY A 415 8.36 -1.68 15.06
CA GLY A 415 9.32 -1.43 13.99
C GLY A 415 9.03 -2.31 12.77
N ARG A 416 8.86 -1.67 11.62
CA ARG A 416 8.38 -2.28 10.36
C ARG A 416 9.27 -3.44 9.90
N THR A 417 10.60 -3.28 9.96
CA THR A 417 11.57 -4.34 9.61
C THR A 417 11.59 -5.49 10.63
N ASN A 418 11.43 -5.21 11.93
CA ASN A 418 11.40 -6.24 12.98
C ASN A 418 10.17 -7.14 12.83
N THR A 419 9.00 -6.52 12.65
CA THR A 419 7.74 -7.22 12.38
C THR A 419 7.81 -8.05 11.11
N THR A 420 8.47 -7.54 10.06
CA THR A 420 8.68 -8.27 8.80
C THR A 420 9.53 -9.54 9.00
N ILE A 421 10.59 -9.48 9.81
CA ILE A 421 11.41 -10.66 10.17
C ILE A 421 10.57 -11.72 10.88
N VAL A 422 9.84 -11.34 11.93
CA VAL A 422 9.03 -12.29 12.74
C VAL A 422 7.98 -12.99 11.88
N LEU A 423 7.27 -12.24 11.03
CA LEU A 423 6.24 -12.80 10.16
C LEU A 423 6.84 -13.67 9.04
N SER A 424 7.99 -13.29 8.46
CA SER A 424 8.68 -14.13 7.47
C SER A 424 9.20 -15.44 8.08
N ALA A 425 9.64 -15.40 9.34
CA ALA A 425 10.03 -16.61 10.08
C ALA A 425 8.83 -17.52 10.34
N LEU A 426 7.69 -16.97 10.80
CA LEU A 426 6.45 -17.74 10.99
C LEU A 426 5.96 -18.36 9.69
N LEU A 427 5.99 -17.64 8.56
CA LEU A 427 5.62 -18.19 7.24
C LEU A 427 6.54 -19.34 6.81
N THR A 428 7.85 -19.21 7.03
CA THR A 428 8.81 -20.28 6.76
C THR A 428 8.51 -21.52 7.61
N ILE A 429 8.22 -21.34 8.90
CA ILE A 429 7.85 -22.42 9.82
C ILE A 429 6.51 -23.07 9.39
N PHE A 430 5.49 -22.29 9.06
CA PHE A 430 4.18 -22.84 8.65
C PHE A 430 4.27 -23.64 7.35
N LEU A 431 5.08 -23.23 6.38
CA LEU A 431 5.26 -23.99 5.13
C LEU A 431 5.99 -25.31 5.36
N PHE A 432 7.11 -25.33 6.09
CA PHE A 432 7.85 -26.57 6.31
C PHE A 432 7.21 -27.48 7.38
N ALA A 433 6.81 -26.94 8.53
CA ALA A 433 6.35 -27.72 9.68
C ALA A 433 4.84 -28.00 9.69
N PHE A 434 4.00 -27.20 9.00
CA PHE A 434 2.55 -27.44 8.93
C PHE A 434 2.09 -27.93 7.56
N TRP A 435 2.52 -27.34 6.44
CA TRP A 435 1.97 -27.75 5.12
C TRP A 435 2.35 -29.17 4.72
N ILE A 436 3.62 -29.55 4.92
CA ILE A 436 4.14 -30.88 4.54
C ILE A 436 3.38 -32.02 5.25
N PRO A 437 3.18 -32.02 6.58
CA PRO A 437 2.39 -33.05 7.27
C PRO A 437 0.86 -32.82 7.26
N SER A 438 0.34 -31.72 6.70
CA SER A 438 -1.11 -31.48 6.63
C SER A 438 -1.78 -32.41 5.62
N HIS A 439 -2.43 -33.46 6.11
CA HIS A 439 -3.02 -34.51 5.28
C HIS A 439 -4.53 -34.63 5.39
N THR A 440 -5.13 -33.95 6.37
CA THR A 440 -6.59 -33.90 6.60
C THR A 440 -7.14 -32.49 6.36
N PHE A 441 -8.44 -32.40 6.10
CA PHE A 441 -9.13 -31.11 5.91
C PHE A 441 -8.98 -30.18 7.12
N VAL A 442 -9.06 -30.70 8.35
CA VAL A 442 -8.92 -29.91 9.59
C VAL A 442 -7.51 -29.33 9.76
N GLN A 443 -6.47 -30.12 9.47
CA GLN A 443 -5.08 -29.62 9.46
C GLN A 443 -4.88 -28.53 8.40
N LEU A 444 -5.45 -28.72 7.21
CA LEU A 444 -5.40 -27.71 6.15
C LEU A 444 -6.18 -26.43 6.51
N ILE A 445 -7.31 -26.50 7.21
CA ILE A 445 -8.01 -25.31 7.73
C ILE A 445 -7.10 -24.53 8.68
N PHE A 446 -6.46 -25.20 9.64
CA PHE A 446 -5.54 -24.55 10.58
C PHE A 446 -4.36 -23.89 9.85
N PHE A 447 -3.74 -24.61 8.91
CA PHE A 447 -2.69 -24.08 8.05
C PHE A 447 -3.15 -22.84 7.25
N CYS A 448 -4.34 -22.87 6.67
CA CYS A 448 -4.92 -21.74 5.91
C CYS A 448 -5.14 -20.50 6.78
N ILE A 449 -5.58 -20.67 8.03
CA ILE A 449 -5.75 -19.57 8.99
C ILE A 449 -4.40 -18.95 9.36
N CYS A 450 -3.43 -19.79 9.74
CA CYS A 450 -2.09 -19.35 10.13
C CYS A 450 -1.32 -18.68 8.99
N MET A 451 -1.34 -19.27 7.78
CA MET A 451 -0.74 -18.67 6.59
C MET A 451 -1.47 -17.41 6.16
N GLY A 452 -2.80 -17.45 6.01
CA GLY A 452 -3.58 -16.30 5.55
C GLY A 452 -3.41 -15.07 6.44
N SER A 453 -3.27 -15.28 7.76
CA SER A 453 -3.03 -14.20 8.72
C SER A 453 -1.67 -13.50 8.54
N CYS A 454 -0.65 -14.20 8.02
CA CYS A 454 0.73 -13.72 7.93
C CYS A 454 1.22 -13.41 6.50
N VAL A 455 0.68 -14.08 5.47
CA VAL A 455 1.32 -14.15 4.14
C VAL A 455 1.24 -12.83 3.36
N GLY A 456 0.34 -11.93 3.76
CA GLY A 456 0.25 -10.57 3.23
C GLY A 456 1.38 -9.63 3.66
N VAL A 457 2.28 -10.02 4.58
CA VAL A 457 3.31 -9.13 5.15
C VAL A 457 4.13 -8.42 4.09
N ALA A 458 4.58 -9.12 3.05
CA ALA A 458 5.43 -8.54 2.02
C ALA A 458 4.70 -7.46 1.20
N GLN A 459 3.40 -7.65 0.94
CA GLN A 459 2.56 -6.70 0.21
C GLN A 459 2.27 -5.43 1.03
N VAL A 460 2.07 -5.57 2.34
CA VAL A 460 1.87 -4.42 3.25
C VAL A 460 3.19 -3.66 3.46
N MET A 461 4.29 -4.38 3.72
CA MET A 461 5.54 -3.76 4.17
C MET A 461 6.41 -3.22 3.03
N VAL A 462 6.32 -3.70 1.79
CA VAL A 462 7.18 -3.22 0.68
C VAL A 462 7.03 -1.71 0.46
N THR A 463 5.80 -1.19 0.45
CA THR A 463 5.55 0.25 0.24
C THR A 463 6.11 1.09 1.37
N VAL A 464 6.03 0.59 2.61
CA VAL A 464 6.47 1.31 3.81
C VAL A 464 8.00 1.28 3.95
N LEU A 465 8.62 0.10 3.80
CA LEU A 465 10.08 -0.07 3.87
C LEU A 465 10.82 0.78 2.83
N ILE A 466 10.26 0.92 1.61
CA ILE A 466 10.84 1.83 0.60
C ILE A 466 10.64 3.29 1.02
N ALA A 467 9.47 3.66 1.53
CA ALA A 467 9.15 5.04 1.94
C ALA A 467 9.83 5.50 3.25
N ASP A 468 10.53 4.60 3.93
CA ASP A 468 11.31 4.86 5.16
C ASP A 468 12.83 4.76 4.92
N LEU A 469 13.28 3.88 4.00
CA LEU A 469 14.70 3.62 3.73
C LEU A 469 15.22 4.26 2.43
N VAL A 470 14.35 4.93 1.66
CA VAL A 470 14.70 5.65 0.43
C VAL A 470 14.10 7.07 0.49
N GLY A 471 14.88 8.07 0.07
CA GLY A 471 14.44 9.46 0.02
C GLY A 471 13.22 9.69 -0.90
N PRO A 472 12.43 10.76 -0.65
CA PRO A 472 11.12 10.96 -1.27
C PRO A 472 11.16 11.04 -2.80
N GLU A 473 12.23 11.57 -3.39
CA GLU A 473 12.38 11.64 -4.85
C GLU A 473 12.49 10.24 -5.50
N ALA A 474 13.29 9.37 -4.89
CA ALA A 474 13.57 8.03 -5.37
C ALA A 474 12.54 6.99 -4.89
N PHE A 475 11.58 7.38 -4.04
CA PHE A 475 10.50 6.52 -3.56
C PHE A 475 9.71 5.90 -4.72
N LEU A 476 9.17 6.72 -5.64
CA LEU A 476 8.32 6.24 -6.74
C LEU A 476 9.08 5.32 -7.70
N ALA A 477 10.33 5.65 -8.02
CA ALA A 477 11.18 4.83 -8.88
C ALA A 477 11.56 3.49 -8.20
N SER A 478 11.92 3.53 -6.91
CA SER A 478 12.24 2.33 -6.13
C SER A 478 11.02 1.42 -5.95
N TRP A 479 9.85 1.99 -5.66
CA TRP A 479 8.60 1.26 -5.52
C TRP A 479 8.19 0.60 -6.84
N ALA A 480 8.30 1.32 -7.95
CA ALA A 480 8.04 0.79 -9.29
C ALA A 480 9.02 -0.34 -9.65
N PHE A 481 10.32 -0.15 -9.39
CA PHE A 481 11.35 -1.16 -9.61
C PHE A 481 11.12 -2.42 -8.75
N ALA A 482 10.75 -2.26 -7.48
CA ALA A 482 10.46 -3.38 -6.58
C ALA A 482 9.25 -4.21 -7.01
N ASN A 483 8.20 -3.58 -7.59
CA ASN A 483 7.06 -4.32 -8.13
C ASN A 483 7.38 -4.97 -9.49
N ALA A 484 8.13 -4.30 -10.38
CA ALA A 484 8.38 -4.82 -11.73
C ALA A 484 9.54 -5.83 -11.84
N GLY A 485 10.59 -5.71 -11.02
CA GLY A 485 11.72 -6.64 -11.04
C GLY A 485 11.33 -8.13 -10.91
N PRO A 486 10.38 -8.49 -10.02
CA PRO A 486 9.87 -9.85 -9.91
C PRO A 486 8.96 -10.31 -11.06
N ALA A 487 8.42 -9.42 -11.90
CA ALA A 487 7.34 -9.75 -12.83
C ALA A 487 7.65 -10.88 -13.84
N PRO A 488 8.85 -10.96 -14.46
CA PRO A 488 9.20 -12.08 -15.35
C PRO A 488 9.25 -13.43 -14.63
N TYR A 489 9.54 -13.44 -13.31
CA TYR A 489 9.58 -14.65 -12.49
C TYR A 489 8.17 -15.05 -12.01
N LEU A 490 7.29 -14.07 -11.76
CA LEU A 490 5.88 -14.30 -11.43
C LEU A 490 5.10 -14.90 -12.62
N LEU A 491 5.45 -14.53 -13.86
CA LEU A 491 4.87 -15.10 -15.09
C LEU A 491 4.97 -16.63 -15.11
N CYS A 492 6.12 -17.16 -14.71
CA CYS A 492 6.40 -18.61 -14.70
C CYS A 492 6.01 -19.29 -13.38
N CYS A 493 5.47 -18.57 -12.39
CA CYS A 493 5.30 -19.07 -11.03
C CYS A 493 4.44 -20.32 -10.95
N GLU A 494 3.23 -20.29 -11.54
CA GLU A 494 2.35 -21.46 -11.53
C GLU A 494 2.82 -22.56 -12.49
N ILE A 495 3.52 -22.22 -13.57
CA ILE A 495 4.13 -23.21 -14.48
C ILE A 495 5.18 -24.02 -13.72
N ILE A 496 6.06 -23.36 -12.96
CA ILE A 496 7.06 -24.00 -12.09
C ILE A 496 6.36 -24.80 -10.98
N ALA A 497 5.35 -24.23 -10.33
CA ALA A 497 4.64 -24.89 -9.24
C ALA A 497 3.96 -26.20 -9.67
N GLN A 498 3.35 -26.22 -10.87
CA GLN A 498 2.76 -27.41 -11.49
C GLN A 498 3.82 -28.37 -12.06
N ALA A 499 4.94 -27.89 -12.60
CA ALA A 499 6.02 -28.73 -13.12
C ALA A 499 6.79 -29.48 -12.01
N LEU A 500 6.79 -28.97 -10.78
CA LEU A 500 7.32 -29.65 -9.59
C LEU A 500 6.39 -30.77 -9.05
N VAL A 501 5.12 -30.83 -9.51
CA VAL A 501 4.17 -31.87 -9.08
C VAL A 501 4.58 -33.22 -9.66
N THR A 502 4.78 -34.18 -8.77
CA THR A 502 5.28 -35.53 -9.09
C THR A 502 4.14 -36.54 -9.06
N ASN A 503 4.12 -37.51 -9.98
CA ASN A 503 3.12 -38.58 -10.05
C ASN A 503 3.18 -39.62 -8.89
N SER A 504 3.80 -39.27 -7.76
CA SER A 504 3.95 -40.15 -6.59
C SER A 504 2.66 -40.17 -5.77
N LYS A 505 2.14 -41.37 -5.48
CA LYS A 505 0.88 -41.56 -4.73
C LYS A 505 0.91 -41.08 -3.27
N SER A 506 2.10 -40.92 -2.67
CA SER A 506 2.23 -40.56 -1.24
C SER A 506 2.26 -39.05 -1.02
N SER A 507 3.07 -38.33 -1.80
CA SER A 507 3.42 -36.92 -1.53
C SER A 507 3.58 -36.09 -2.82
N PRO A 508 2.53 -36.00 -3.67
CA PRO A 508 2.66 -35.49 -5.04
C PRO A 508 3.18 -34.04 -5.17
N TYR A 509 3.00 -33.20 -4.15
CA TYR A 509 3.42 -31.78 -4.16
C TYR A 509 4.67 -31.50 -3.32
N LEU A 510 5.37 -32.50 -2.78
CA LEU A 510 6.45 -32.28 -1.81
C LEU A 510 7.54 -31.32 -2.32
N HIS A 511 7.95 -31.46 -3.59
CA HIS A 511 8.91 -30.54 -4.22
C HIS A 511 8.37 -29.11 -4.30
N THR A 512 7.10 -28.92 -4.67
CA THR A 512 6.41 -27.62 -4.70
C THR A 512 6.33 -27.00 -3.30
N GLN A 513 6.00 -27.78 -2.27
CA GLN A 513 5.95 -27.33 -0.86
C GLN A 513 7.33 -26.89 -0.36
N CYS A 514 8.36 -27.70 -0.59
CA CYS A 514 9.74 -27.38 -0.22
C CYS A 514 10.27 -26.15 -0.98
N TYR A 515 9.93 -25.98 -2.26
CA TYR A 515 10.33 -24.81 -3.06
C TYR A 515 9.66 -23.53 -2.55
N GLY A 516 8.36 -23.56 -2.23
CA GLY A 516 7.66 -22.45 -1.59
C GLY A 516 8.28 -22.07 -0.23
N GLY A 517 8.57 -23.06 0.62
CA GLY A 517 9.27 -22.86 1.89
C GLY A 517 10.68 -22.26 1.71
N ALA A 518 11.43 -22.71 0.70
CA ALA A 518 12.75 -22.17 0.38
C ALA A 518 12.68 -20.70 -0.08
N CYS A 519 11.67 -20.30 -0.85
CA CYS A 519 11.45 -18.89 -1.21
C CYS A 519 11.24 -18.01 0.03
N PHE A 520 10.46 -18.46 1.02
CA PHE A 520 10.29 -17.72 2.28
C PHE A 520 11.53 -17.75 3.18
N ALA A 521 12.32 -18.83 3.18
CA ALA A 521 13.61 -18.87 3.87
C ALA A 521 14.64 -17.90 3.26
N ILE A 522 14.69 -17.79 1.94
CA ILE A 522 15.52 -16.81 1.23
C ILE A 522 15.04 -15.38 1.53
N SER A 523 13.73 -15.15 1.54
CA SER A 523 13.13 -13.89 1.99
C SER A 523 13.55 -13.53 3.42
N LEU A 524 13.49 -14.49 4.36
CA LEU A 524 13.92 -14.29 5.76
C LEU A 524 15.39 -13.86 5.85
N ILE A 525 16.29 -14.49 5.10
CA ILE A 525 17.71 -14.11 5.04
C ILE A 525 17.88 -12.68 4.47
N LEU A 526 17.14 -12.34 3.41
CA LEU A 526 17.21 -11.02 2.77
C LEU A 526 16.69 -9.89 3.67
N ILE A 527 15.64 -10.12 4.48
CA ILE A 527 15.14 -9.10 5.42
C ILE A 527 16.08 -8.91 6.62
N PHE A 528 16.83 -9.94 7.05
CA PHE A 528 17.94 -9.75 8.00
C PHE A 528 19.06 -8.89 7.42
N ILE A 529 19.44 -9.09 6.15
CA ILE A 529 20.42 -8.24 5.46
C ILE A 529 19.90 -6.80 5.31
N LEU A 530 18.62 -6.62 4.99
CA LEU A 530 17.99 -5.29 4.95
C LEU A 530 18.03 -4.62 6.32
N ARG A 531 17.75 -5.36 7.40
CA ARG A 531 17.79 -4.81 8.77
C ARG A 531 19.19 -4.34 9.14
N GLU A 532 20.26 -5.06 8.83
CA GLU A 532 21.60 -4.59 9.16
C GLU A 532 21.95 -3.30 8.39
N ARG A 533 21.56 -3.20 7.11
CA ARG A 533 21.70 -1.98 6.30
C ARG A 533 20.88 -0.81 6.86
N ALA A 534 19.64 -1.05 7.27
CA ALA A 534 18.77 -0.04 7.89
C ALA A 534 19.32 0.45 9.23
N VAL A 535 19.79 -0.45 10.10
CA VAL A 535 20.42 -0.11 11.38
C VAL A 535 21.71 0.69 11.16
N ARG A 536 22.55 0.30 10.20
CA ARG A 536 23.73 1.10 9.80
C ARG A 536 23.34 2.51 9.32
N LEU A 537 22.27 2.64 8.55
CA LEU A 537 21.83 3.93 8.01
C LEU A 537 21.31 4.86 9.12
N LYS A 538 20.46 4.35 10.04
CA LYS A 538 19.95 5.16 11.19
C LYS A 538 21.11 5.54 12.13
N LEU A 539 22.02 4.61 12.45
CA LEU A 539 23.20 4.89 13.28
C LEU A 539 24.25 5.79 12.61
N GLY A 540 24.42 5.71 11.29
CA GLY A 540 25.36 6.57 10.54
C GLY A 540 24.91 8.03 10.59
N LYS A 541 23.63 8.29 10.30
CA LYS A 541 23.04 9.63 10.42
C LYS A 541 23.10 10.18 11.85
N MET A 542 22.84 9.33 12.85
CA MET A 542 22.98 9.73 14.26
C MET A 542 24.43 10.07 14.63
N ALA A 543 25.41 9.31 14.13
CA ALA A 543 26.82 9.62 14.32
C ALA A 543 27.24 10.92 13.63
N GLU A 544 26.79 11.16 12.39
CA GLU A 544 26.99 12.42 11.66
C GLU A 544 26.40 13.62 12.43
N GLN A 545 25.24 13.45 13.07
CA GLN A 545 24.59 14.47 13.90
C GLN A 545 25.28 14.71 15.26
N GLU A 546 25.84 13.67 15.89
CA GLU A 546 26.70 13.79 17.08
C GLU A 546 28.16 14.23 16.72
N GLY A 547 28.41 14.69 15.49
CA GLY A 547 29.71 15.23 15.03
C GLY A 547 30.79 14.17 14.74
N VAL A 548 30.42 12.89 14.69
CA VAL A 548 31.35 11.75 14.64
C VAL A 548 31.66 11.35 13.20
N GLY A 549 32.73 11.93 12.64
CA GLY A 549 33.22 11.62 11.30
C GLY A 549 33.65 10.15 11.15
N PHE A 550 32.86 9.35 10.42
CA PHE A 550 33.10 7.91 10.28
C PHE A 550 33.94 7.56 9.04
N ASN A 551 35.23 7.89 9.08
CA ASN A 551 36.15 7.59 7.98
C ASN A 551 36.25 6.07 7.73
N GLY A 552 36.31 5.65 6.46
CA GLY A 552 35.95 4.28 6.03
C GLY A 552 36.83 3.12 6.55
N LYS A 553 37.88 3.43 7.31
CA LYS A 553 38.93 2.52 7.81
C LYS A 553 39.12 2.66 9.34
N ASN A 554 38.21 2.07 10.12
CA ASN A 554 38.32 1.76 11.56
C ASN A 554 38.49 2.93 12.56
N ASP A 555 39.10 4.03 12.17
CA ASP A 555 39.47 5.13 13.06
C ASP A 555 38.33 6.14 13.12
N ILE A 556 37.95 6.53 14.34
CA ILE A 556 36.94 7.55 14.62
C ILE A 556 37.70 8.83 14.93
N GLU A 557 37.52 9.87 14.10
CA GLU A 557 38.08 11.19 14.37
C GLU A 557 37.18 11.89 15.40
N VAL A 558 37.53 11.72 16.68
CA VAL A 558 36.80 12.29 17.83
C VAL A 558 37.11 13.78 17.94
N HIS A 559 36.24 14.61 17.37
CA HIS A 559 36.27 16.05 17.58
C HIS A 559 35.62 16.42 18.91
N SER A 560 36.45 16.55 19.95
CA SER A 560 36.14 17.06 21.31
C SER A 560 35.31 16.16 22.25
N ASP A 561 35.29 16.53 23.53
CA ASP A 561 34.79 15.75 24.67
C ASP A 561 33.25 15.69 24.78
N VAL A 562 32.60 15.14 23.76
CA VAL A 562 31.14 14.92 23.75
C VAL A 562 30.78 13.62 24.46
N ASN A 563 29.89 13.69 25.46
CA ASN A 563 29.29 12.51 26.08
C ASN A 563 28.25 11.87 25.12
N PHE A 564 28.73 11.03 24.21
CA PHE A 564 27.90 10.34 23.22
C PHE A 564 26.74 9.55 23.86
N THR A 565 25.55 9.69 23.30
CA THR A 565 24.36 9.02 23.86
C THR A 565 24.38 7.50 23.63
N HIS A 566 25.12 7.04 22.63
CA HIS A 566 25.24 5.65 22.22
C HIS A 566 26.70 5.29 21.90
N ASP A 567 27.10 4.05 22.19
CA ASP A 567 28.42 3.52 21.82
C ASP A 567 28.47 3.16 20.31
N TYR A 568 28.61 4.19 19.47
CA TYR A 568 28.78 4.08 18.02
C TYR A 568 30.01 3.24 17.66
N SER A 569 31.06 3.26 18.48
CA SER A 569 32.28 2.47 18.29
C SER A 569 31.98 0.97 18.33
N SER A 570 31.16 0.52 19.29
CA SER A 570 30.65 -0.84 19.41
C SER A 570 29.72 -1.21 18.26
N LEU A 571 28.88 -0.27 17.79
CA LEU A 571 27.77 -0.59 16.90
C LEU A 571 28.08 -0.50 15.40
N LEU A 572 28.93 0.41 14.92
CA LEU A 572 29.15 0.61 13.47
C LEU A 572 30.22 -0.31 12.85
N GLY A 573 31.16 -0.80 13.67
CA GLY A 573 32.32 -1.58 13.21
C GLY A 573 31.99 -2.88 12.44
N LYS A 574 32.93 -3.31 11.58
CA LYS A 574 32.75 -4.38 10.58
C LYS A 574 32.77 -5.83 11.14
N SER A 575 33.00 -6.02 12.44
CA SER A 575 33.14 -7.35 13.08
C SER A 575 31.82 -8.14 13.19
N PRO A 576 31.84 -9.49 13.11
CA PRO A 576 30.65 -10.35 13.29
C PRO A 576 29.93 -10.19 14.64
N THR A 577 30.63 -9.93 15.74
CA THR A 577 29.98 -9.65 17.04
C THR A 577 29.25 -8.31 17.04
N LYS A 578 29.75 -7.33 16.28
CA LYS A 578 29.10 -6.03 16.06
C LYS A 578 27.88 -6.17 15.13
N TYR A 579 27.94 -7.07 14.13
CA TYR A 579 26.79 -7.47 13.31
C TYR A 579 25.65 -8.08 14.16
N LEU A 580 25.97 -8.98 15.10
CA LEU A 580 24.98 -9.54 16.02
C LEU A 580 24.38 -8.48 16.96
N ARG A 581 25.17 -7.51 17.47
CA ARG A 581 24.63 -6.37 18.23
C ARG A 581 23.69 -5.49 17.41
N ARG A 582 23.99 -5.21 16.13
CA ARG A 582 23.06 -4.51 15.22
C ARG A 582 21.76 -5.31 14.98
N LEU A 583 21.83 -6.64 14.97
CA LEU A 583 20.65 -7.52 14.90
C LEU A 583 19.83 -7.62 16.19
N THR A 584 20.30 -7.08 17.32
CA THR A 584 19.48 -6.91 18.52
C THR A 584 19.09 -5.45 18.79
N TYR A 585 19.61 -4.50 18.00
CA TYR A 585 19.36 -3.06 18.20
C TYR A 585 17.85 -2.73 18.08
N PRO A 586 17.27 -1.99 19.05
CA PRO A 586 15.85 -1.66 19.06
C PRO A 586 15.55 -0.52 18.07
N MET A 587 15.31 -0.87 16.81
CA MET A 587 14.63 0.04 15.88
C MET A 587 13.16 0.19 16.30
N ARG A 588 12.92 1.08 17.27
CA ARG A 588 11.68 1.85 17.31
C ARG A 588 11.66 2.78 16.10
N ILE A 589 10.45 3.16 15.71
CA ILE A 589 10.19 4.25 14.76
C ILE A 589 10.59 5.51 15.51
#